data_AF-X1GHQ0-F1
#
_entry.id   AF-X1GHQ0-F1
#
_cell.length_a   1.000
_cell.length_b   1.000
_cell.length_c   1.000
_cell.angle_alpha   90.00
_cell.angle_beta   90.00
_cell.angle_gamma   90.00
#
_symmetry.space_group_name_H-M   'P 1'
#
loop_
_entity.id
_entity.type
_entity.pdbx_description
1 polymer ?
#
loop_
_entity_poly.entity_id
_entity_poly.type
_entity_poly.pdbx_seq_one_letter_code
_entity_poly.pdbx_strand_id
1 'polypeptide(L)' 'ANINDKQIQETRKLLRGKAVIRMSKKNLQIRAIDKYKKESKKSNLDYLEKNIPGQSGLVFTNLDIFEFYWFSHCCFYKH' A
#
# COMPACT_ATOMS: atom_id res chain seq x y z
N ALA A 1 10.84 -5.35 6.00
CA ALA A 1 10.28 -4.33 6.89
C ALA A 1 11.43 -3.51 7.43
N ASN A 2 12.00 -2.62 6.60
CA ASN A 2 13.23 -1.89 6.90
C ASN A 2 13.05 -0.37 6.85
N ILE A 3 11.80 0.10 6.94
CA ILE A 3 11.48 1.53 6.85
C ILE A 3 11.25 2.06 8.26
N ASN A 4 11.99 3.10 8.64
CA ASN A 4 11.87 3.75 9.94
C ASN A 4 10.56 4.57 10.02
N ASP A 5 9.96 4.67 11.21
CA ASP A 5 8.75 5.44 11.47
C ASP A 5 8.87 6.91 11.03
N LYS A 6 10.05 7.51 11.19
CA LYS A 6 10.32 8.87 10.72
C LYS A 6 10.20 9.00 9.20
N GLN A 7 10.78 8.06 8.45
CA GLN A 7 10.68 8.02 6.99
C GLN A 7 9.22 7.84 6.54
N ILE A 8 8.45 6.98 7.23
CA ILE A 8 7.02 6.82 6.94
C ILE A 8 6.25 8.12 7.16
N GLN A 9 6.54 8.84 8.24
CA GLN A 9 5.88 10.12 8.53
C GLN A 9 6.23 11.20 7.51
N GLU A 10 7.49 11.30 7.08
CA GLU A 10 7.93 12.24 6.05
C GLU A 10 7.29 11.92 4.70
N THR A 11 7.31 10.65 4.29
CA THR A 11 6.62 10.18 3.07
C THR A 11 5.13 10.52 3.11
N ARG A 12 4.45 10.34 4.25
CA ARG A 12 3.04 10.73 4.42
C ARG A 12 2.81 12.23 4.29
N LYS A 13 3.73 13.07 4.77
CA LYS A 13 3.65 14.53 4.62
C LYS A 13 3.82 14.93 3.15
N LEU A 14 4.80 14.34 2.48
CA LEU A 14 5.13 14.59 1.08
C LEU A 14 4.02 14.16 0.11
N LEU A 15 3.36 13.04 0.41
CA LEU A 15 2.25 12.51 -0.40
C LEU A 15 0.87 13.03 0.04
N ARG A 16 0.79 13.93 1.02
CA ARG A 16 -0.49 14.48 1.49
C ARG A 16 -1.21 15.19 0.34
N GLY A 17 -2.45 14.78 0.07
CA GLY A 17 -3.26 15.30 -1.03
C GLY A 17 -2.98 14.65 -2.40
N LYS A 18 -1.90 13.87 -2.53
CA LYS A 18 -1.56 13.13 -3.76
C LYS A 18 -1.85 11.63 -3.65
N ALA A 19 -1.58 11.05 -2.47
CA ALA A 19 -1.86 9.65 -2.17
C ALA A 19 -2.33 9.46 -0.71
N VAL A 20 -3.17 8.45 -0.50
CA VAL A 20 -3.65 8.00 0.81
C VAL A 20 -3.00 6.67 1.14
N ILE A 21 -2.12 6.67 2.14
CA ILE A 21 -1.42 5.48 2.62
C ILE A 21 -2.15 4.94 3.86
N ARG A 22 -2.63 3.70 3.78
CA ARG A 22 -3.27 2.97 4.89
C ARG A 22 -2.43 1.76 5.26
N MET A 23 -1.73 1.89 6.37
CA MET A 23 -1.07 0.75 7.03
C MET A 23 -2.14 -0.01 7.82
N SER A 24 -2.29 -1.30 7.56
CA SER A 24 -3.18 -2.15 8.34
C SER A 24 -2.54 -3.52 8.54
N LYS A 25 -2.95 -4.22 9.60
CA LYS A 25 -2.45 -5.58 9.84
C LYS A 25 -2.89 -6.49 8.68
N LYS A 26 -1.99 -7.36 8.21
CA LYS A 26 -2.28 -8.33 7.15
C LYS A 26 -3.60 -9.08 7.37
N ASN A 27 -3.85 -9.56 8.59
CA ASN A 27 -5.09 -10.28 8.92
C ASN A 27 -6.36 -9.44 8.71
N LEU A 28 -6.29 -8.12 8.89
CA LEU A 28 -7.43 -7.24 8.65
C LEU A 28 -7.67 -7.04 7.14
N GLN A 29 -6.60 -6.97 6.35
CA GLN A 29 -6.68 -6.88 4.89
C GLN A 29 -7.27 -8.17 4.29
N ILE A 30 -6.80 -9.33 4.74
CA ILE A 30 -7.32 -10.64 4.31
C ILE A 30 -8.82 -10.75 4.61
N ARG A 31 -9.26 -10.41 5.82
CA ARG A 31 -10.69 -10.42 6.18
C ARG A 31 -11.55 -9.53 5.29
N ALA A 32 -11.02 -8.37 4.88
CA ALA A 32 -11.72 -7.49 3.95
C ALA A 32 -11.81 -8.12 2.55
N ILE A 33 -10.72 -8.72 2.07
CA ILE A 33 -10.69 -9.44 0.80
C ILE A 33 -11.69 -10.59 0.80
N ASP A 34 -11.68 -11.44 1.84
CA ASP A 34 -12.61 -12.56 2.00
C ASP A 34 -14.08 -12.13 1.97
N LYS A 35 -14.40 -11.01 2.63
CA LYS A 35 -15.75 -10.46 2.64
C LYS A 35 -16.19 -10.04 1.23
N TYR A 36 -15.37 -9.25 0.54
CA TYR A 36 -15.72 -8.70 -0.78
C TYR A 36 -15.49 -9.67 -1.94
N LYS A 37 -14.75 -10.76 -1.74
CA LYS A 37 -14.59 -11.85 -2.71
C LYS A 37 -15.93 -12.49 -3.05
N LYS A 38 -16.80 -12.64 -2.05
CA LYS A 38 -18.17 -13.17 -2.23
C LYS A 38 -19.07 -12.26 -3.05
N GLU A 39 -18.86 -10.94 -2.96
CA GLU A 39 -19.72 -9.92 -3.59
C GLU A 39 -19.23 -9.54 -5.00
N SER A 40 -17.92 -9.44 -5.19
CA SER A 40 -17.36 -8.78 -6.39
C SER A 40 -17.09 -9.72 -7.57
N LYS A 41 -17.09 -11.05 -7.38
CA LYS A 41 -16.73 -12.08 -8.38
C LYS A 41 -15.39 -11.83 -9.11
N LYS A 42 -14.52 -10.95 -8.60
CA LYS A 42 -13.25 -10.61 -9.27
C LYS A 42 -12.17 -11.61 -8.90
N SER A 43 -11.62 -12.30 -9.90
CA SER A 43 -10.54 -13.29 -9.74
C SER A 43 -9.21 -12.69 -9.30
N ASN A 44 -9.00 -11.38 -9.52
CA ASN A 44 -7.78 -10.68 -9.13
C ASN A 44 -7.60 -10.53 -7.61
N LEU A 45 -8.66 -10.72 -6.81
CA LEU A 45 -8.60 -10.66 -5.35
C LEU A 45 -7.81 -11.82 -4.74
N ASP A 46 -7.87 -13.00 -5.36
CA ASP A 46 -7.14 -14.20 -4.90
C ASP A 46 -5.64 -14.05 -5.11
N TYR A 47 -5.27 -13.41 -6.23
CA TYR A 47 -3.89 -13.04 -6.48
C TYR A 47 -3.42 -11.98 -5.48
N LEU A 48 -4.27 -11.01 -5.16
CA LEU A 48 -3.94 -9.96 -4.20
C LEU A 48 -3.65 -10.56 -2.82
N GLU A 49 -4.52 -11.46 -2.32
CA GLU A 49 -4.37 -12.10 -1.02
C GLU A 49 -3.04 -12.85 -0.86
N LYS A 50 -2.65 -13.62 -1.89
CA LYS A 50 -1.41 -14.41 -1.90
C LYS A 50 -0.15 -13.54 -1.91
N ASN A 51 -0.23 -12.34 -2.49
CA ASN A 51 0.91 -11.45 -2.66
C ASN A 51 1.01 -10.35 -1.60
N ILE A 52 0.15 -10.34 -0.56
CA ILE A 52 0.24 -9.39 0.57
C ILE A 52 1.34 -9.85 1.56
N PRO A 53 2.49 -9.15 1.64
CA PRO A 53 3.53 -9.46 2.62
C PRO A 53 3.10 -9.07 4.04
N GLY A 54 3.77 -9.65 5.06
CA GLY A 54 3.38 -9.56 6.48
C GLY A 54 3.23 -8.14 7.05
N GLN A 55 4.11 -7.21 6.65
CA GLN A 55 3.92 -5.76 6.87
C GLN A 55 3.69 -5.09 5.52
N SER A 56 2.44 -4.92 5.15
CA SER A 56 2.01 -4.26 3.91
C SER A 56 1.07 -3.11 4.23
N GLY A 57 1.23 -2.02 3.49
CA GLY A 57 0.30 -0.90 3.47
C GLY A 57 -0.39 -0.83 2.12
N LEU A 58 -1.65 -0.41 2.12
CA LEU A 58 -2.37 -0.08 0.91
C LEU A 58 -2.10 1.39 0.58
N VAL A 59 -1.78 1.68 -0.68
CA VAL A 59 -1.59 3.04 -1.17
C VAL A 59 -2.62 3.30 -2.27
N PHE A 60 -3.46 4.30 -2.04
CA PHE A 60 -4.45 4.77 -3.01
C PHE A 60 -3.96 6.10 -3.56
N THR A 61 -3.76 6.20 -4.86
CA THR A 61 -3.19 7.39 -5.49
C THR A 61 -3.83 7.61 -6.85
N ASN A 62 -3.92 8.88 -7.25
CA ASN A 62 -4.28 9.28 -8.61
C ASN A 62 -3.04 9.57 -9.47
N LEU A 63 -1.83 9.44 -8.88
CA LEU A 63 -0.58 9.55 -9.61
C LEU A 63 -0.40 8.36 -10.55
N ASP A 64 0.28 8.60 -11.66
CA ASP A 64 0.71 7.53 -12.55
C ASP A 64 1.69 6.58 -11.83
N ILE A 65 1.71 5.31 -12.25
CA ILE A 65 2.51 4.27 -11.61
C ILE A 65 4.02 4.57 -11.65
N PHE A 66 4.51 5.19 -12.74
CA PHE A 66 5.92 5.54 -12.90
C PHE A 66 6.30 6.72 -12.03
N GLU A 67 5.45 7.75 -11.96
CA GLU A 67 5.64 8.87 -11.05
C GLU A 67 5.67 8.40 -9.60
N PHE A 68 4.74 7.53 -9.23
CA PHE A 68 4.70 6.96 -7.89
C PHE A 68 5.94 6.11 -7.58
N TYR A 69 6.39 5.28 -8.53
CA TYR A 69 7.60 4.47 -8.37
C TYR A 69 8.84 5.34 -8.13
N TRP A 70 9.03 6.38 -8.95
CA TRP A 70 10.14 7.32 -8.79
C TRP A 70 10.06 8.05 -7.44
N PHE A 71 8.87 8.49 -7.05
CA PHE A 71 8.66 9.17 -5.77
C PHE A 71 8.98 8.26 -4.58
N SER A 72 8.50 7.01 -4.62
CA SER A 72 8.77 6.01 -3.60
C SER A 72 10.26 5.69 -3.51
N HIS A 73 10.94 5.52 -4.65
CA HIS A 73 12.38 5.27 -4.69
C HIS A 73 13.16 6.43 -4.08
N CYS A 74 12.86 7.67 -4.48
CA CYS A 74 13.54 8.86 -3.96
C CYS A 74 13.31 9.08 -2.45
N CYS A 75 12.13 8.75 -1.93
CA CYS A 75 11.81 8.94 -0.50
C CYS A 75 12.35 7.82 0.39
N PHE A 76 12.40 6.57 -0.09
CA PHE A 76 12.80 5.42 0.73
C PHE A 76 14.25 4.98 0.56
N TYR A 77 14.90 5.30 -0.57
CA TYR A 77 16.28 4.87 -0.88
C TYR A 77 17.30 6.02 -0.96
N LYS A 78 16.91 7.27 -0.69
CA LYS A 78 17.89 8.31 -0.34
C LYS A 78 18.38 8.08 1.08
N HIS A 79 19.32 7.15 1.27
CA HIS A 79 20.35 7.13 2.32
C HIS A 79 21.23 5.89 2.17
#